data_AF-A0A952V5B4-F1
#
_entry.id   AF-A0A952V5B4-F1
#
_cell.length_a   1.000
_cell.length_b   1.000
_cell.length_c   1.000
_cell.angle_alpha   90.00
_cell.angle_beta   90.00
_cell.angle_gamma   90.00
#
_symmetry.space_group_name_H-M   'P 1'
#
loop_
_entity.id
_entity.type
_entity.pdbx_description
1 polymer ?
#
loop_
_entity_poly.entity_id
_entity_poly.type
_entity_poly.pdbx_seq_one_letter_code
_entity_poly.pdbx_strand_id
1 'polypeptide(L)' 'MAYLEKLARLPHRPQRYIYTLYDLSFPVHLSRDTMNALRRHRIRHSKAAIPCGHYTLGEKPWVYIDGYKIIRFLHKHLKA' A
#
# COMPACT_ATOMS: atom_id res chain seq x y z
N MET A 1 -11.27 10.72 -5.32
CA MET A 1 -11.12 9.25 -5.34
C MET A 1 -12.48 8.62 -5.13
N ALA A 2 -13.04 7.96 -6.15
CA ALA A 2 -14.47 7.63 -6.23
C ALA A 2 -15.01 6.70 -5.13
N TYR A 3 -14.16 5.89 -4.49
CA TYR A 3 -14.61 4.84 -3.56
C TYR A 3 -14.21 5.05 -2.09
N LEU A 4 -13.59 6.18 -1.74
CA LEU A 4 -13.07 6.41 -0.38
C LEU A 4 -14.18 6.61 0.65
N GLU A 5 -15.28 7.27 0.27
CA GLU A 5 -16.46 7.40 1.14
C GLU A 5 -17.10 6.06 1.44
N LYS A 6 -17.22 5.20 0.41
CA LYS A 6 -17.73 3.83 0.59
C LYS A 6 -16.80 3.05 1.52
N LEU A 7 -15.49 3.11 1.31
CA LEU A 7 -14.51 2.43 2.15
C LEU A 7 -14.58 2.90 3.62
N ALA A 8 -14.77 4.20 3.86
CA ALA A 8 -14.88 4.76 5.20
C ALA A 8 -16.12 4.26 5.98
N ARG A 9 -17.17 3.83 5.28
CA ARG A 9 -18.40 3.26 5.87
C ARG A 9 -18.31 1.76 6.16
N LEU A 10 -17.31 1.06 5.60
CA LEU A 10 -17.14 -0.37 5.81
C LEU A 10 -16.52 -0.65 7.20
N PRO A 11 -16.79 -1.83 7.79
CA PRO A 11 -16.10 -2.27 8.99
C PRO A 11 -14.59 -2.21 8.82
N HIS A 12 -13.88 -1.80 9.87
CA HIS A 12 -12.43 -1.68 9.82
C HIS A 12 -11.80 -3.05 9.50
N ARG A 13 -10.96 -3.07 8.46
CA ARG A 13 -10.05 -4.17 8.16
C ARG A 13 -8.63 -3.63 8.16
N PRO A 14 -7.66 -4.34 8.75
CA PRO A 14 -6.26 -3.98 8.60
C PRO A 14 -5.91 -3.88 7.11
N GLN A 15 -5.35 -2.74 6.69
CA GLN A 15 -4.94 -2.50 5.31
C GLN A 15 -3.50 -1.98 5.25
N ARG A 16 -2.75 -2.50 4.27
CA ARG A 16 -1.39 -2.06 3.94
C ARG A 16 -1.32 -1.68 2.47
N TYR A 17 -0.84 -0.48 2.19
CA TYR A 17 -0.59 0.01 0.84
C TYR A 17 0.90 -0.06 0.58
N ILE A 18 1.29 -0.81 -0.45
CA ILE A 18 2.67 -0.88 -0.92
C ILE A 18 2.71 -0.18 -2.27
N TYR A 19 3.68 0.70 -2.45
CA TYR A 19 3.92 1.39 -3.72
C TYR A 19 5.41 1.66 -3.89
N THR A 20 5.83 1.90 -5.12
CA THR A 20 7.23 2.15 -5.46
C THR A 20 7.47 3.63 -5.73
N LEU A 21 8.69 4.13 -5.47
CA LEU A 21 8.98 5.57 -5.58
C LEU A 21 9.29 6.02 -7.01
N TYR A 22 9.70 5.08 -7.87
CA TYR A 22 10.13 5.32 -9.25
C TYR A 22 9.27 4.55 -10.25
N ASP A 23 8.00 4.32 -9.90
CA ASP A 23 7.02 3.71 -10.79
C ASP A 23 6.70 4.64 -11.97
N LEU A 24 7.01 4.20 -13.19
CA LEU A 24 6.68 4.91 -14.43
C LEU A 24 5.35 4.46 -15.04
N SER A 25 4.82 3.30 -14.63
CA SER A 25 3.53 2.78 -15.07
C SER A 25 2.37 3.36 -14.25
N PHE A 26 2.59 3.50 -12.94
CA PHE A 26 1.70 4.09 -11.95
C PHE A 26 2.41 5.19 -11.17
N PRO A 27 2.52 6.41 -11.71
CA PRO A 27 3.30 7.49 -11.12
C PRO A 27 3.02 7.72 -9.64
N VAL A 28 4.09 7.92 -8.85
CA VAL A 28 4.06 7.99 -7.37
C VAL A 28 3.07 9.03 -6.81
N HIS A 29 2.72 10.06 -7.57
CA HIS A 29 1.71 11.05 -7.15
C HIS A 29 0.33 10.41 -6.93
N LEU A 30 -0.05 9.40 -7.72
CA LEU A 30 -1.32 8.67 -7.56
C LEU A 30 -1.39 7.94 -6.22
N SER A 31 -0.26 7.33 -5.80
CA SER A 31 -0.15 6.71 -4.48
C SER A 31 -0.23 7.77 -3.37
N ARG A 32 0.43 8.92 -3.54
CA ARG A 32 0.37 10.04 -2.58
C ARG A 32 -1.05 10.58 -2.44
N ASP A 33 -1.77 10.75 -3.54
CA ASP A 33 -3.17 11.19 -3.54
C ASP A 33 -4.08 10.19 -2.84
N THR A 34 -3.84 8.89 -3.04
CA THR A 34 -4.53 7.83 -2.31
C THR A 34 -4.25 7.92 -0.81
N MET A 35 -2.99 8.08 -0.39
CA MET A 35 -2.63 8.24 1.02
C MET A 35 -3.26 9.49 1.63
N ASN A 36 -3.32 10.60 0.88
CA ASN A 36 -3.96 11.84 1.29
C ASN A 36 -5.46 11.64 1.48
N ALA A 37 -6.12 10.95 0.55
CA ALA A 37 -7.54 10.65 0.63
C ALA A 37 -7.84 9.76 1.85
N LEU A 38 -7.08 8.69 2.08
CA LEU A 38 -7.25 7.84 3.25
C LEU A 38 -7.15 8.62 4.57
N ARG A 39 -6.21 9.57 4.67
CA ARG A 39 -6.08 10.45 5.84
C ARG A 39 -7.28 11.39 5.99
N ARG A 40 -7.74 12.03 4.90
CA ARG A 40 -8.93 12.91 4.92
C ARG A 40 -10.18 12.19 5.41
N HIS A 41 -10.37 10.94 5.00
CA HIS A 41 -11.50 10.11 5.42
C HIS A 41 -11.29 9.37 6.75
N ARG A 42 -10.21 9.66 7.49
CA ARG A 42 -9.86 9.03 8.78
C ARG A 42 -9.79 7.49 8.74
N ILE A 43 -9.43 6.93 7.59
CA ILE A 43 -9.34 5.48 7.40
C ILE A 43 -7.99 5.01 7.95
N ARG A 44 -8.02 4.12 8.96
CA ARG A 44 -6.80 3.54 9.55
C ARG A 44 -6.07 2.65 8.55
N HIS A 45 -4.81 2.95 8.26
CA HIS A 45 -4.00 2.21 7.28
C HIS A 45 -2.52 2.21 7.64
N SER A 46 -1.78 1.27 7.06
CA SER A 46 -0.32 1.28 7.02
C SER A 46 0.19 1.45 5.59
N LYS A 47 1.42 1.94 5.42
CA LYS A 47 2.05 2.08 4.11
C LYS A 47 3.50 1.58 4.12
N ALA A 48 3.97 1.12 2.96
CA ALA A 48 5.37 0.86 2.69
C ALA A 48 5.71 1.44 1.31
N ALA A 49 6.76 2.27 1.25
CA ALA A 49 7.28 2.80 0.01
C ALA A 49 8.63 2.12 -0.26
N ILE A 50 8.81 1.58 -1.47
CA ILE A 50 10.03 0.88 -1.88
C ILE A 50 10.73 1.70 -2.97
N PRO A 51 12.03 2.02 -2.83
CA PRO A 51 12.75 2.88 -3.78
C PRO A 51 13.14 2.15 -5.08
N CYS A 52 12.17 1.57 -5.77
CA CYS A 52 12.31 0.91 -7.07
C CYS A 52 11.24 1.40 -8.05
N GLY A 53 11.24 0.87 -9.28
CA GLY A 53 10.14 0.99 -10.24
C GLY A 53 9.16 -0.20 -10.17
N HIS A 54 8.13 -0.16 -11.02
CA HIS A 54 7.05 -1.14 -11.04
C HIS A 54 7.54 -2.58 -11.23
N TYR A 55 8.20 -2.84 -12.36
CA TYR A 55 8.64 -4.18 -12.72
C TYR A 55 9.89 -4.61 -11.94
N THR A 56 10.75 -3.66 -11.59
CA THR A 56 11.91 -3.93 -10.74
C THR A 56 11.53 -4.38 -9.32
N LEU A 57 10.28 -4.15 -8.88
CA LEU A 57 9.79 -4.68 -7.60
C LEU A 57 9.85 -6.21 -7.57
N GLY A 58 9.66 -6.86 -8.72
CA GLY A 58 9.78 -8.32 -8.89
C GLY A 58 11.22 -8.83 -9.00
N GLU A 59 12.22 -7.94 -9.01
CA GLU A 59 13.63 -8.28 -9.16
C GLU A 59 14.37 -8.21 -7.81
N LYS A 60 15.54 -8.86 -7.74
CA LYS A 60 16.39 -8.78 -6.55
C LYS A 60 17.05 -7.40 -6.46
N PRO A 61 17.16 -6.78 -5.27
CA PRO A 61 16.76 -7.31 -3.96
C PRO A 61 15.31 -6.97 -3.56
N TRP A 62 14.59 -6.19 -4.36
CA TRP A 62 13.28 -5.62 -4.04
C TRP A 62 12.20 -6.67 -3.76
N VAL A 63 12.22 -7.78 -4.50
CA VAL A 63 11.26 -8.89 -4.34
C VAL A 63 11.27 -9.47 -2.92
N TYR A 64 12.45 -9.55 -2.29
CA TYR A 64 12.58 -10.06 -0.92
C TYR A 64 12.05 -9.04 0.10
N ILE A 65 12.30 -7.76 -0.14
CA ILE A 65 11.81 -6.67 0.70
C ILE A 65 10.28 -6.63 0.63
N ASP A 66 9.72 -6.67 -0.56
CA ASP A 66 8.27 -6.66 -0.77
C ASP A 66 7.59 -7.87 -0.11
N GLY A 67 8.09 -9.07 -0.40
CA GLY A 67 7.62 -10.30 0.22
C GLY A 67 7.66 -10.25 1.74
N TYR A 68 8.76 -9.77 2.34
CA TYR A 68 8.86 -9.60 3.78
C TYR A 68 7.81 -8.61 4.34
N LYS A 69 7.58 -7.47 3.66
CA LYS A 69 6.60 -6.46 4.10
C LYS A 69 5.16 -7.00 4.02
N ILE A 70 4.85 -7.83 3.03
CA ILE A 70 3.56 -8.52 2.86
C ILE A 70 3.40 -9.59 3.93
N ILE A 71 4.33 -10.55 4.02
CA ILE A 71 4.24 -11.68 4.95
C ILE A 71 4.17 -11.19 6.40
N ARG A 72 5.01 -10.23 6.80
CA ARG A 72 4.96 -9.65 8.15
C ARG A 72 3.63 -8.95 8.45
N PHE A 73 2.98 -8.36 7.44
CA PHE A 73 1.64 -7.77 7.60
C PHE A 73 0.61 -8.85 7.86
N LEU A 74 0.56 -9.85 6.98
CA LEU A 74 -0.39 -10.95 7.05
C LEU A 74 -0.21 -11.72 8.35
N HIS A 75 1.00 -12.13 8.70
CA HIS A 75 1.28 -12.82 9.96
C HIS A 75 0.79 -12.05 11.21
N LYS A 76 0.83 -10.70 11.19
CA LYS A 76 0.37 -9.88 12.31
C LYS A 76 -1.16 -9.78 12.39
N HIS A 77 -1.86 -9.80 11.26
CA HIS A 77 -3.27 -9.39 11.15
C HIS A 77 -4.21 -10.50 10.66
N LEU A 78 -3.68 -11.56 10.08
CA LEU A 78 -4.38 -12.75 9.65
C LEU A 78 -4.14 -13.81 10.73
N LYS A 79 -5.05 -13.89 11.69
CA LYS A 79 -5.17 -15.07 12.57
C LYS A 79 -6.12 -16.06 11.90
N ALA A 80 -5.83 -17.35 12.05
CA ALA A 80 -6.78 -18.43 11.76
C ALA A 80 -8.02 -18.30 12.66
#